data_AF-A0A556UE63-F1
#
_entry.id   AF-A0A556UE63-F1
#
_cell.length_a   1.000
_cell.length_b   1.000
_cell.length_c   1.000
_cell.angle_alpha   90.00
_cell.angle_beta   90.00
_cell.angle_gamma   90.00
#
_symmetry.space_group_name_H-M   'P 1'
#
loop_
_entity.id
_entity.type
_entity.pdbx_description
1 polymer ?
#
loop_
_entity_poly.entity_id
_entity_poly.type
_entity_poly.pdbx_seq_one_letter_code
_entity_poly.pdbx_strand_id
1 'polypeptide(L)'
;MQDKTEKYFKQTLLWIAGIGLVASFFFSNQHDDMVEIPYAFLYKHGISLYFQTAVYLIVFTQILRLRPIRNMIEVRNKTNETILKLFKLVLLDWFIFWSCLLIPYCLIHRTKLFQVGDWRVGLLLLVMHMLLMLIVMLIMIAAYSMPYPYLAFVFALLVTLLYHYNLERPILMVKYSIIFDPLYQAIHHIYY
;
A
#
# COMPACT_ATOMS: atom_id res chain seq x y z
N MET A 1 -27.58 -14.28 6.47
CA MET A 1 -26.32 -13.74 7.04
C MET A 1 -25.17 -13.76 6.03
N GLN A 2 -25.07 -14.79 5.20
CA GLN A 2 -24.10 -14.92 4.11
C GLN A 2 -24.15 -13.75 3.09
N ASP A 3 -25.36 -13.38 2.66
CA ASP A 3 -25.61 -12.28 1.70
C ASP A 3 -25.13 -10.90 2.20
N LYS A 4 -25.34 -10.58 3.49
CA LYS A 4 -24.86 -9.32 4.10
C LYS A 4 -23.33 -9.24 4.19
N THR A 5 -22.67 -10.38 4.36
CA THR A 5 -21.20 -10.46 4.49
C THR A 5 -20.54 -10.34 3.11
N GLU A 6 -21.12 -10.98 2.10
CA GLU A 6 -20.68 -10.84 0.72
C GLU A 6 -20.85 -9.40 0.20
N LYS A 7 -21.99 -8.77 0.50
CA LYS A 7 -22.22 -7.36 0.17
C LYS A 7 -21.19 -6.44 0.83
N TYR A 8 -20.82 -6.70 2.09
CA TYR A 8 -19.77 -5.95 2.78
C TYR A 8 -18.42 -6.08 2.08
N PHE A 9 -17.99 -7.29 1.71
CA PHE A 9 -16.71 -7.47 1.02
C PHE A 9 -16.68 -6.84 -0.37
N LYS A 10 -17.80 -6.90 -1.11
CA LYS A 10 -17.93 -6.16 -2.38
C LYS A 10 -17.81 -4.65 -2.16
N GLN A 11 -18.39 -4.12 -1.08
CA GLN A 11 -18.24 -2.70 -0.73
C GLN A 11 -16.79 -2.36 -0.38
N THR A 12 -16.08 -3.17 0.41
CA THR A 12 -14.67 -2.89 0.75
C THR A 12 -13.77 -2.89 -0.49
N LEU A 13 -14.03 -3.78 -1.46
CA LEU A 13 -13.31 -3.78 -2.73
C LEU A 13 -13.55 -2.48 -3.52
N LEU A 14 -14.79 -1.97 -3.54
CA LEU A 14 -15.12 -0.68 -4.15
C LEU A 14 -14.43 0.50 -3.43
N TRP A 15 -14.38 0.47 -2.10
CA TRP A 15 -13.66 1.49 -1.33
C TRP A 15 -12.17 1.50 -1.66
N ILE A 16 -11.54 0.32 -1.77
CA ILE A 16 -10.12 0.19 -2.12
C ILE A 16 -9.85 0.67 -3.54
N ALA A 17 -10.71 0.30 -4.51
CA ALA A 17 -10.63 0.82 -5.87
C ALA A 17 -10.75 2.36 -5.88
N GLY A 18 -11.71 2.91 -5.12
CA GLY A 18 -11.90 4.34 -4.97
C GLY A 18 -10.67 5.05 -4.38
N ILE A 19 -10.07 4.48 -3.33
CA ILE A 19 -8.82 5.01 -2.75
C ILE A 19 -7.68 4.98 -3.77
N GLY A 20 -7.53 3.90 -4.53
CA GLY A 20 -6.52 3.80 -5.59
C GLY A 20 -6.70 4.84 -6.68
N LEU A 21 -7.94 5.07 -7.13
CA LEU A 21 -8.26 6.12 -8.11
C LEU A 21 -7.98 7.52 -7.56
N VAL A 22 -8.44 7.82 -6.35
CA VAL A 22 -8.19 9.12 -5.69
C VAL A 22 -6.69 9.35 -5.52
N ALA A 23 -5.93 8.33 -5.13
CA ALA A 23 -4.47 8.38 -5.06
C ALA A 23 -3.87 8.74 -6.41
N SER A 24 -4.27 8.04 -7.48
CA SER A 24 -3.80 8.33 -8.83
C SER A 24 -4.06 9.78 -9.22
N PHE A 25 -5.27 10.30 -9.03
CA PHE A 25 -5.58 11.70 -9.36
C PHE A 25 -4.84 12.69 -8.47
N PHE A 26 -4.67 12.37 -7.18
CA PHE A 26 -3.93 13.20 -6.24
C PHE A 26 -2.46 13.35 -6.66
N PHE A 27 -1.82 12.27 -7.11
CA PHE A 27 -0.45 12.32 -7.61
C PHE A 27 -0.35 12.97 -8.99
N SER A 28 -1.33 12.73 -9.87
CA SER A 28 -1.34 13.31 -11.22
C SER A 28 -1.57 14.82 -11.25
N ASN A 29 -2.28 15.38 -10.27
CA ASN A 29 -2.59 16.81 -10.21
C ASN A 29 -1.46 17.67 -9.59
N GLN A 30 -0.33 17.07 -9.21
CA GLN A 30 0.78 17.82 -8.64
C GLN A 30 1.55 18.54 -9.76
N HIS A 31 1.63 19.87 -9.67
CA HIS A 31 2.30 20.76 -10.63
C HIS A 31 3.82 20.83 -10.45
N ASP A 32 4.45 19.75 -9.97
CA ASP A 32 5.90 19.71 -9.88
C ASP A 32 6.49 19.27 -11.22
N ASP A 33 7.59 19.90 -11.63
CA ASP A 33 8.29 19.55 -12.86
C ASP A 33 8.81 18.09 -12.89
N MET A 34 8.90 17.46 -11.72
CA MET A 34 9.25 16.05 -11.51
C MET A 34 7.99 15.18 -11.42
N VAL A 35 7.43 14.76 -12.56
CA VAL A 35 6.20 13.94 -12.61
C VAL A 35 6.48 12.43 -12.71
N GLU A 36 7.58 12.00 -12.11
CA GLU A 36 8.03 10.60 -12.22
C GLU A 36 7.41 9.71 -11.14
N ILE A 37 7.23 8.43 -11.48
CA ILE A 37 6.64 7.44 -10.58
C ILE A 37 7.38 7.41 -9.23
N PRO A 38 8.72 7.22 -9.16
CA PRO A 38 9.40 7.11 -7.87
C PRO A 38 9.27 8.39 -7.03
N TYR A 39 9.29 9.55 -7.68
CA TYR A 39 9.14 10.82 -6.96
C TYR A 39 7.72 10.99 -6.40
N ALA A 40 6.70 10.86 -7.25
CA ALA A 40 5.32 11.05 -6.85
C ALA A 40 4.88 10.04 -5.78
N PHE A 41 5.34 8.80 -5.87
CA PHE A 41 4.85 7.69 -5.05
C PHE A 41 5.71 7.41 -3.82
N LEU A 42 7.03 7.51 -3.95
CA LEU A 42 7.98 7.07 -2.91
C LEU A 42 8.70 8.24 -2.24
N TYR A 43 8.97 9.33 -2.97
CA TYR A 43 9.59 10.51 -2.33
C TYR A 43 8.55 11.33 -1.58
N LYS A 44 7.42 11.61 -2.25
CA LYS A 44 6.27 12.21 -1.61
C LYS A 44 5.59 11.16 -0.75
N HIS A 45 5.82 11.28 0.54
CA HIS A 45 5.14 10.70 1.70
C HIS A 45 3.65 10.30 1.56
N GLY A 46 2.94 10.80 0.55
CA GLY A 46 1.55 10.53 0.18
C GLY A 46 1.13 9.06 0.28
N ILE A 47 1.84 8.15 -0.41
CA ILE A 47 1.46 6.74 -0.42
C ILE A 47 1.64 6.12 0.96
N SER A 48 2.86 6.20 1.50
CA SER A 48 3.24 5.47 2.70
C SER A 48 2.50 5.94 3.95
N LEU A 49 2.18 7.24 4.05
CA LEU A 49 1.49 7.79 5.22
C LEU A 49 -0.03 7.72 5.09
N TYR A 50 -0.61 8.06 3.94
CA TYR A 50 -2.05 8.25 3.83
C TYR A 50 -2.74 7.07 3.14
N PHE A 51 -2.40 6.81 1.88
CA PHE A 51 -3.15 5.83 1.07
C PHE A 51 -2.92 4.39 1.51
N GLN A 52 -1.68 4.03 1.83
CA GLN A 52 -1.33 2.71 2.36
C GLN A 52 -1.97 2.46 3.73
N THR A 53 -1.93 3.45 4.62
CA THR A 53 -2.60 3.41 5.94
C THR A 53 -4.11 3.24 5.80
N ALA A 54 -4.75 3.93 4.85
CA ALA A 54 -6.17 3.79 4.58
C ALA A 54 -6.53 2.38 4.10
N VAL A 55 -5.72 1.79 3.22
CA VAL A 55 -5.91 0.40 2.78
C VAL A 55 -5.74 -0.58 3.95
N TYR A 56 -4.73 -0.38 4.79
CA TYR A 56 -4.55 -1.21 5.99
C TYR A 56 -5.75 -1.14 6.93
N LEU A 57 -6.34 0.04 7.11
CA LEU A 57 -7.53 0.19 7.93
C LEU A 57 -8.70 -0.64 7.38
N ILE A 58 -8.92 -0.61 6.05
CA ILE A 58 -9.98 -1.41 5.42
C ILE A 58 -9.72 -2.91 5.63
N VAL A 59 -8.52 -3.40 5.32
CA VAL A 59 -8.15 -4.80 5.52
C VAL A 59 -8.34 -5.21 6.99
N PHE A 60 -7.93 -4.35 7.92
CA PHE A 60 -8.11 -4.60 9.35
C PHE A 60 -9.58 -4.71 9.74
N THR A 61 -10.45 -3.86 9.19
CA THR A 61 -11.90 -3.92 9.46
C THR A 61 -12.52 -5.21 8.94
N GLN A 62 -12.07 -5.74 7.79
CA GLN A 62 -12.51 -7.04 7.28
C GLN A 62 -12.15 -8.17 8.25
N ILE A 63 -10.94 -8.15 8.81
CA ILE A 63 -10.49 -9.16 9.78
C ILE A 63 -11.29 -9.05 11.08
N LEU A 64 -11.46 -7.83 11.61
CA LEU A 64 -12.26 -7.58 12.80
C LEU A 64 -13.73 -7.98 12.62
N ARG A 65 -14.27 -7.88 11.40
CA ARG A 65 -15.66 -8.30 11.12
C ARG A 65 -15.86 -9.80 11.27
N LEU A 66 -14.86 -10.62 10.92
CA LEU A 66 -14.93 -12.08 11.01
C LEU A 66 -14.52 -12.62 12.39
N ARG A 67 -13.79 -11.85 13.18
CA ARG A 67 -13.27 -12.30 14.46
C ARG A 67 -14.34 -12.67 15.52
N PRO A 68 -15.46 -11.94 15.70
CA PRO A 68 -16.49 -12.31 16.69
C PRO A 68 -17.11 -13.68 16.45
N ILE A 69 -17.16 -14.13 15.20
CA ILE A 69 -17.72 -15.44 14.82
C ILE A 69 -16.66 -16.56 14.81
N ARG A 70 -15.41 -16.27 15.21
CA ARG A 70 -14.30 -17.22 15.19
C ARG A 70 -14.62 -18.49 15.97
N ASN A 71 -15.13 -18.37 17.20
CA ASN A 71 -15.45 -19.53 18.03
C ASN A 71 -16.48 -20.45 17.37
N MET A 72 -17.45 -19.89 16.65
CA MET A 72 -18.46 -20.67 15.89
C MET A 72 -17.86 -21.37 14.66
N ILE A 73 -16.85 -20.76 14.03
CA ILE A 73 -16.11 -21.31 12.89
C ILE A 73 -15.18 -22.44 13.35
N GLU A 74 -14.56 -22.25 14.51
CA GLU A 74 -13.63 -23.19 15.15
C GLU A 74 -14.34 -24.48 15.56
N VAL A 75 -15.52 -24.37 16.21
CA VAL A 75 -16.38 -25.54 16.53
C VAL A 75 -16.79 -26.33 15.27
N ARG A 76 -16.81 -25.68 14.11
CA ARG A 76 -17.14 -26.31 12.81
C ARG A 76 -15.91 -26.80 12.04
N ASN A 77 -14.69 -26.70 12.60
CA ASN A 77 -13.42 -27.03 11.94
C ASN A 77 -13.19 -26.33 10.59
N LYS A 78 -13.75 -25.12 10.39
CA LYS A 78 -13.63 -24.34 9.15
C LYS A 78 -12.65 -23.17 9.22
N THR A 79 -11.76 -23.18 10.21
CA THR A 79 -10.79 -22.10 10.45
C THR A 79 -9.85 -21.92 9.25
N ASN A 80 -9.30 -23.02 8.72
CA ASN A 80 -8.39 -22.99 7.57
C ASN A 80 -9.05 -22.44 6.30
N GLU A 81 -10.30 -22.84 6.03
CA GLU A 81 -11.07 -22.31 4.89
C GLU A 81 -11.31 -20.79 5.01
N THR A 82 -11.56 -20.32 6.23
CA THR A 82 -11.81 -18.90 6.50
C THR A 82 -10.54 -18.07 6.31
N ILE A 83 -9.41 -18.56 6.83
CA ILE A 83 -8.09 -17.93 6.63
C ILE A 83 -7.73 -17.90 5.14
N LEU A 84 -7.98 -18.99 4.41
CA LEU A 84 -7.72 -19.03 2.97
C LEU A 84 -8.58 -18.03 2.19
N LYS A 85 -9.84 -17.84 2.58
CA LYS A 85 -10.72 -16.83 1.98
C LYS A 85 -10.24 -15.40 2.28
N LEU A 86 -9.82 -15.13 3.53
CA LEU A 86 -9.22 -13.86 3.91
C LEU A 86 -7.93 -13.58 3.12
N PHE A 87 -7.07 -14.59 2.96
CA PHE A 87 -5.85 -14.49 2.17
C PHE A 87 -6.15 -14.11 0.71
N LYS A 88 -7.12 -14.79 0.09
CA LYS A 88 -7.56 -14.47 -1.28
C LYS A 88 -8.15 -13.05 -1.38
N LEU A 89 -8.92 -12.62 -0.37
CA LEU A 89 -9.49 -11.28 -0.33
C LEU A 89 -8.40 -10.21 -0.22
N VAL A 90 -7.42 -10.40 0.67
CA VAL A 90 -6.28 -9.49 0.84
C VAL A 90 -5.43 -9.38 -0.44
N LEU A 91 -5.20 -10.50 -1.14
CA LEU A 91 -4.53 -10.48 -2.44
C LEU A 91 -5.30 -9.69 -3.48
N LEU A 92 -6.62 -9.84 -3.50
CA LEU A 92 -7.49 -9.11 -4.42
C LEU A 92 -7.51 -7.61 -4.10
N ASP A 93 -7.61 -7.25 -2.82
CA ASP A 93 -7.52 -5.88 -2.31
C ASP A 93 -6.21 -5.21 -2.74
N TRP A 94 -5.08 -5.89 -2.55
CA TRP A 94 -3.76 -5.43 -2.99
C TRP A 94 -3.72 -5.22 -4.51
N PHE A 95 -4.18 -6.21 -5.28
CA PHE A 95 -4.15 -6.14 -6.74
C PHE A 95 -5.02 -5.00 -7.28
N ILE A 96 -6.23 -4.84 -6.75
CA ILE A 96 -7.15 -3.77 -7.14
C ILE A 96 -6.56 -2.40 -6.81
N PHE A 97 -6.03 -2.22 -5.60
CA PHE A 97 -5.43 -0.95 -5.18
C PHE A 97 -4.35 -0.50 -6.17
N TRP A 98 -3.37 -1.37 -6.44
CA TRP A 98 -2.27 -1.04 -7.33
C TRP A 98 -2.70 -0.89 -8.78
N SER A 99 -3.67 -1.68 -9.26
CA SER A 99 -4.21 -1.53 -10.62
C SER A 99 -4.91 -0.18 -10.78
N CYS A 100 -5.76 0.20 -9.81
CA CYS A 100 -6.46 1.47 -9.81
C CYS A 100 -5.54 2.68 -9.58
N LEU A 101 -4.38 2.49 -8.96
CA LEU A 101 -3.38 3.55 -8.78
C LEU A 101 -2.49 3.70 -10.02
N LEU A 102 -1.92 2.61 -10.53
CA LEU A 102 -0.91 2.64 -11.60
C LEU A 102 -1.52 2.87 -12.98
N ILE A 103 -2.64 2.22 -13.31
CA ILE A 103 -3.21 2.28 -14.65
C ILE A 103 -3.61 3.72 -15.01
N PRO A 104 -4.40 4.45 -14.19
CA PRO A 104 -4.79 5.81 -14.55
C PRO A 104 -3.59 6.76 -14.54
N TYR A 105 -2.65 6.61 -13.61
CA TYR A 105 -1.43 7.42 -13.56
C TYR A 105 -0.60 7.26 -14.84
N CYS A 106 -0.35 6.03 -15.28
CA CYS A 106 0.38 5.74 -16.52
C CYS A 106 -0.38 6.23 -17.77
N LEU A 107 -1.71 6.18 -17.77
CA LEU A 107 -2.52 6.69 -18.88
C LEU A 107 -2.45 8.22 -19.00
N ILE A 108 -2.34 8.94 -17.88
CA ILE A 108 -2.23 10.40 -17.84
C ILE A 108 -0.79 10.85 -18.19
N HIS A 109 0.23 10.17 -17.67
CA HIS A 109 1.65 10.59 -17.79
C HIS A 109 2.48 9.71 -18.72
N ARG A 110 1.90 9.30 -19.86
CA ARG A 110 2.46 8.32 -20.84
C ARG A 110 3.95 8.49 -21.21
N THR A 111 4.51 9.69 -21.09
CA THR A 111 5.85 10.03 -21.58
C THR A 111 6.91 10.24 -20.50
N LYS A 112 6.58 10.22 -19.20
CA LYS A 112 7.50 10.62 -18.12
C LYS A 112 7.50 9.70 -16.89
N LEU A 113 7.59 8.37 -17.08
CA LEU A 113 7.51 7.43 -15.95
C LEU A 113 8.79 7.33 -15.12
N PHE A 114 9.95 7.36 -15.79
CA PHE A 114 11.30 7.34 -15.20
C PHE A 114 12.21 8.19 -16.10
N GLN A 115 12.54 9.42 -15.71
CA GLN A 115 13.40 10.32 -16.49
C GLN A 115 14.70 10.66 -15.76
N VAL A 116 14.72 10.72 -14.42
CA VAL A 116 15.92 11.12 -13.69
C VAL A 116 16.89 9.97 -13.47
N GLY A 117 16.38 8.81 -13.04
CA GLY A 117 17.20 7.65 -12.70
C GLY A 117 17.03 6.46 -13.65
N ASP A 118 17.83 5.41 -13.44
CA ASP A 118 17.70 4.16 -14.19
C ASP A 118 16.33 3.52 -13.93
N TRP A 119 15.56 3.32 -15.00
CA TRP A 119 14.24 2.70 -14.96
C TRP A 119 14.24 1.33 -14.28
N ARG A 120 15.33 0.57 -14.34
CA ARG A 120 15.44 -0.75 -13.68
C ARG A 120 15.41 -0.60 -12.17
N VAL A 121 16.14 0.39 -11.66
CA VAL A 121 16.21 0.68 -10.22
C VAL A 121 14.89 1.28 -9.75
N GLY A 122 14.29 2.19 -10.53
CA GLY A 122 12.97 2.77 -10.22
C GLY A 122 11.85 1.73 -10.20
N LEU A 123 11.85 0.78 -11.15
CA LEU A 123 10.89 -0.32 -11.18
C LEU A 123 11.11 -1.27 -9.99
N LEU A 124 12.36 -1.62 -9.68
CA LEU A 124 12.69 -2.48 -8.54
C LEU A 124 12.20 -1.85 -7.24
N LEU A 125 12.43 -0.55 -7.05
CA LEU A 125 11.94 0.24 -5.92
C LEU A 125 10.43 0.14 -5.75
N LEU A 126 9.69 0.40 -6.84
CA LEU A 126 8.24 0.31 -6.84
C LEU A 126 7.79 -1.11 -6.46
N VAL A 127 8.37 -2.14 -7.06
CA VAL A 127 8.04 -3.54 -6.76
C VAL A 127 8.34 -3.89 -5.30
N MET A 128 9.47 -3.45 -4.76
CA MET A 128 9.81 -3.66 -3.34
C MET A 128 8.77 -3.01 -2.42
N HIS A 129 8.35 -1.78 -2.73
CA HIS A 129 7.30 -1.09 -1.99
C HIS A 129 5.96 -1.84 -2.04
N MET A 130 5.55 -2.26 -3.25
CA MET A 130 4.33 -3.04 -3.46
C MET A 130 4.35 -4.36 -2.68
N LEU A 131 5.49 -5.06 -2.69
CA LEU A 131 5.68 -6.33 -1.98
C LEU A 131 5.68 -6.14 -0.47
N LEU A 132 6.33 -5.08 0.05
CA LEU A 132 6.26 -4.74 1.47
C LEU A 132 4.80 -4.54 1.90
N MET A 133 4.05 -3.75 1.13
CA MET A 133 2.64 -3.51 1.41
C MET A 133 1.86 -4.82 1.50
N LEU A 134 2.06 -5.74 0.54
CA LEU A 134 1.42 -7.04 0.52
C LEU A 134 1.80 -7.89 1.75
N ILE A 135 3.10 -8.01 2.04
CA ILE A 135 3.62 -8.79 3.17
C ILE A 135 2.99 -8.29 4.48
N VAL A 136 2.94 -6.98 4.67
CA VAL A 136 2.33 -6.37 5.87
C VAL A 136 0.83 -6.67 5.94
N MET A 137 0.07 -6.53 4.84
CA MET A 137 -1.36 -6.90 4.81
C MET A 137 -1.58 -8.39 5.14
N LEU A 138 -0.71 -9.27 4.65
CA LEU A 138 -0.78 -10.70 4.91
C LEU A 138 -0.46 -11.03 6.38
N ILE A 139 0.54 -10.37 6.97
CA ILE A 139 0.86 -10.50 8.40
C ILE A 139 -0.34 -10.06 9.25
N MET A 140 -1.07 -9.02 8.84
CA MET A 140 -2.26 -8.55 9.56
C MET A 140 -3.35 -9.62 9.67
N ILE A 141 -3.42 -10.60 8.76
CA ILE A 141 -4.37 -11.73 8.87
C ILE A 141 -4.17 -12.48 10.19
N ALA A 142 -2.95 -12.52 10.75
CA ALA A 142 -2.69 -13.12 12.05
C ALA A 142 -3.50 -12.48 13.19
N ALA A 143 -3.96 -11.23 13.03
CA ALA A 143 -4.86 -10.55 13.97
C ALA A 143 -6.20 -11.27 14.17
N TYR A 144 -6.58 -12.16 13.24
CA TYR A 144 -7.75 -13.04 13.40
C TYR A 144 -7.62 -13.95 14.63
N SER A 145 -6.42 -14.46 14.91
CA SER A 145 -6.16 -15.43 15.98
C SER A 145 -5.56 -14.82 17.24
N MET A 146 -4.88 -13.68 17.13
CA MET A 146 -4.18 -13.03 18.26
C MET A 146 -5.12 -12.53 19.37
N PRO A 147 -4.72 -12.52 20.65
CA PRO A 147 -5.53 -11.96 21.73
C PRO A 147 -5.76 -10.44 21.56
N TYR A 148 -4.75 -9.69 21.13
CA TYR A 148 -4.82 -8.23 20.91
C TYR A 148 -4.69 -7.89 19.42
N PRO A 149 -5.79 -7.81 18.64
CA PRO A 149 -5.73 -7.63 17.18
C PRO A 149 -5.12 -6.28 16.79
N TYR A 150 -5.37 -5.25 17.59
CA TYR A 150 -4.93 -3.88 17.32
C TYR A 150 -3.40 -3.75 17.26
N LEU A 151 -2.66 -4.63 17.96
CA LEU A 151 -1.21 -4.67 17.88
C LEU A 151 -0.72 -5.00 16.47
N ALA A 152 -1.44 -5.83 15.71
CA ALA A 152 -1.07 -6.14 14.33
C ALA A 152 -1.21 -4.91 13.42
N PHE A 153 -2.21 -4.06 13.65
CA PHE A 153 -2.38 -2.81 12.90
C PHE A 153 -1.29 -1.79 13.26
N VAL A 154 -1.00 -1.60 14.56
CA VAL A 154 0.10 -0.72 14.99
C VAL A 154 1.44 -1.20 14.44
N PHE A 155 1.69 -2.52 14.48
CA PHE A 155 2.88 -3.11 13.88
C PHE A 155 2.98 -2.85 12.38
N ALA A 156 1.88 -2.99 11.64
CA ALA A 156 1.83 -2.69 10.20
C ALA A 156 2.24 -1.24 9.88
N LEU A 157 1.75 -0.28 10.66
CA LEU A 157 2.14 1.13 10.54
C LEU A 157 3.62 1.34 10.86
N LEU A 158 4.10 0.78 11.97
CA LEU A 158 5.50 0.91 12.37
C LEU A 158 6.46 0.34 11.31
N VAL A 159 6.20 -0.86 10.80
CA VAL A 159 7.04 -1.48 9.76
C VAL A 159 7.08 -0.62 8.51
N THR A 160 5.94 -0.08 8.09
CA THR A 160 5.83 0.78 6.90
C THR A 160 6.63 2.08 7.08
N LEU A 161 6.46 2.74 8.22
CA LEU A 161 7.18 3.99 8.52
C LEU A 161 8.68 3.75 8.66
N LEU A 162 9.09 2.70 9.38
CA LEU A 162 10.51 2.37 9.55
C LEU A 162 11.17 2.04 8.21
N TYR A 163 10.50 1.27 7.35
CA TYR A 163 11.01 1.01 6.00
C TYR A 163 11.13 2.31 5.20
N HIS A 164 10.09 3.14 5.19
CA HIS A 164 10.06 4.36 4.39
C HIS A 164 11.14 5.37 4.80
N TYR A 165 11.25 5.64 6.11
CA TYR A 165 12.16 6.66 6.63
C TYR A 165 13.60 6.21 6.82
N ASN A 166 13.86 4.92 7.03
CA ASN A 166 15.22 4.43 7.28
C ASN A 166 15.86 3.74 6.07
N LEU A 167 15.08 3.22 5.12
CA LEU A 167 15.60 2.48 3.96
C LEU A 167 15.20 3.13 2.64
N GLU A 168 13.90 3.28 2.39
CA GLU A 168 13.40 3.69 1.07
C GLU A 168 13.89 5.09 0.69
N ARG A 169 13.59 6.10 1.49
CA ARG A 169 13.95 7.47 1.19
C ARG A 169 15.46 7.76 1.30
N PRO A 170 16.15 7.43 2.41
CA PRO A 170 17.54 7.85 2.57
C PRO A 170 18.54 6.99 1.77
N ILE A 171 18.22 5.73 1.47
CA ILE A 171 19.18 4.81 0.83
C ILE A 171 18.73 4.46 -0.58
N LEU A 172 17.53 3.92 -0.74
CA LEU A 172 17.12 3.35 -2.02
C LEU A 172 16.79 4.43 -3.06
N MET A 173 16.14 5.53 -2.67
CA MET A 173 15.87 6.66 -3.56
C MET A 173 17.15 7.39 -3.97
N VAL A 174 18.12 7.54 -3.07
CA VAL A 174 19.44 8.10 -3.40
C VAL A 174 20.20 7.23 -4.40
N LYS A 175 20.08 5.90 -4.29
CA LYS A 175 20.63 4.97 -5.29
C LYS A 175 19.94 5.06 -6.65
N TYR A 176 18.65 5.41 -6.67
CA TYR A 176 17.92 5.62 -7.92
C TYR A 176 18.37 6.91 -8.62
N SER A 177 18.53 8.00 -7.87
CA SER A 177 19.18 9.22 -8.37
C SER A 177 19.72 10.08 -7.22
N ILE A 178 20.88 10.69 -7.45
CA ILE A 178 21.52 11.59 -6.49
C ILE A 178 20.69 12.84 -6.20
N ILE A 179 19.74 13.21 -7.07
CA ILE A 179 18.85 14.36 -6.81
C ILE A 179 17.97 14.17 -5.57
N PHE A 180 17.83 12.92 -5.08
CA PHE A 180 17.07 12.62 -3.87
C PHE A 180 17.93 12.64 -2.60
N ASP A 181 19.24 12.87 -2.73
CA ASP A 181 20.13 13.07 -1.59
C ASP A 181 19.90 14.48 -1.00
N PRO A 182 19.50 14.60 0.27
CA PRO A 182 19.30 15.90 0.92
C PRO A 182 20.53 16.81 0.90
N LEU A 183 21.74 16.24 0.95
CA LEU A 183 22.97 17.00 0.92
C LEU A 183 23.26 17.53 -0.49
N TYR A 184 23.02 16.70 -1.51
CA TYR A 184 23.12 17.14 -2.91
C TYR A 184 22.11 18.25 -3.22
N GLN A 185 20.86 18.10 -2.76
CA GLN A 185 19.81 19.13 -2.89
C GLN A 185 20.21 20.44 -2.22
N ALA A 186 20.77 20.38 -1.01
CA ALA A 186 21.21 21.56 -0.27
C ALA A 186 22.35 22.31 -0.97
N ILE A 187 23.33 21.58 -1.52
CA ILE A 187 24.47 22.17 -2.25
C ILE A 187 24.03 22.84 -3.55
N HIS A 188 23.08 22.23 -4.27
CA HIS A 188 22.66 22.68 -5.59
C HIS A 188 21.38 23.53 -5.56
N HIS A 189 20.88 23.86 -4.36
CA HIS A 189 19.64 24.61 -4.15
C HIS A 189 18.42 24.03 -4.89
N ILE A 190 18.35 22.70 -4.95
CA ILE A 190 17.25 21.97 -5.57
C ILE A 190 16.18 21.73 -4.51
N TYR A 191 15.19 22.62 -4.45
CA TYR A 191 14.05 22.52 -3.56
C TYR A 191 12.80 22.27 -4.40
N TYR A 192 12.14 21.14 -4.15
CA TYR A 192 10.86 20.76 -4.75
C TYR A 192 9.73 20.96 -3.74
#